data_AF-A0A2E4F608-F1
#
_entry.id   AF-A0A2E4F608-F1
#
_cell.length_a   1.000
_cell.length_b   1.000
_cell.length_c   1.000
_cell.angle_alpha   90.00
_cell.angle_beta   90.00
_cell.angle_gamma   90.00
#
_symmetry.space_group_name_H-M   'P 1'
#
loop_
_entity.id
_entity.type
_entity.pdbx_description
1 polymer ?
#
loop_
_entity_poly.entity_id
_entity_poly.type
_entity_poly.pdbx_seq_one_letter_code
_entity_poly.pdbx_strand_id
1 'polypeptide(L)'
;MAKKDRFYLNCPYNEKDDCKNRGAYWDADIRKWYVPEGLNIDDFKQWWPDENHNVIEQVTAIATDRFYLNVPFEAKDDAKAKGARWDPELKRWHVPNNLDRNDFINWWPLTEDE
;
A
#
# COMPACT_ATOMS: atom_id res chain seq x y z
N MET A 1 -19.20 -3.34 -28.92
CA MET A 1 -18.15 -2.75 -28.06
C MET A 1 -17.93 -3.74 -26.93
N ALA A 2 -16.95 -4.64 -27.06
CA ALA A 2 -16.72 -5.69 -26.08
C ALA A 2 -16.05 -5.07 -24.84
N LYS A 3 -16.62 -5.33 -23.65
CA LYS A 3 -15.98 -5.00 -22.38
C LYS A 3 -14.64 -5.73 -22.35
N LYS A 4 -13.55 -4.97 -22.30
CA LYS A 4 -12.20 -5.49 -22.06
C LYS A 4 -12.10 -5.90 -20.60
N ASP A 5 -12.60 -7.08 -20.27
CA ASP A 5 -12.32 -7.74 -19.00
C ASP A 5 -10.85 -8.22 -19.05
N ARG A 6 -9.95 -7.34 -18.62
CA ARG A 6 -8.53 -7.67 -18.42
C ARG A 6 -8.38 -8.18 -17.00
N PHE A 7 -8.01 -9.45 -16.86
CA PHE A 7 -7.78 -10.05 -15.56
C PHE A 7 -6.33 -9.82 -15.14
N TYR A 8 -6.11 -9.04 -14.08
CA TYR A 8 -4.77 -8.75 -13.58
C TYR A 8 -4.29 -9.85 -12.64
N LEU A 9 -3.04 -10.26 -12.83
CA LEU A 9 -2.34 -11.30 -12.09
C LEU A 9 -1.28 -10.69 -11.19
N ASN A 10 -1.08 -11.30 -10.01
CA ASN A 10 -0.05 -10.89 -9.06
C ASN A 10 1.20 -11.77 -9.20
N CYS A 11 1.83 -11.70 -10.37
CA CYS A 11 3.00 -12.50 -10.69
C CYS A 11 4.29 -11.79 -10.21
N PRO A 12 5.05 -12.37 -9.26
CA PRO A 12 6.29 -11.76 -8.76
C PRO A 12 7.38 -11.76 -9.84
N TYR A 13 8.39 -10.89 -9.66
CA TYR A 13 9.48 -10.76 -10.63
C TYR A 13 10.24 -12.07 -10.90
N ASN A 14 10.30 -12.96 -9.90
CA ASN A 14 10.98 -14.25 -10.02
C ASN A 14 10.22 -15.27 -10.89
N GLU A 15 8.93 -15.04 -11.14
CA GLU A 15 8.06 -15.92 -11.94
C GLU A 15 7.58 -15.24 -13.23
N LYS A 16 8.13 -14.06 -13.55
CA LYS A 16 7.76 -13.25 -14.71
C LYS A 16 7.88 -14.02 -16.03
N ASP A 17 8.91 -14.86 -16.15
CA ASP A 17 9.19 -15.63 -17.36
C ASP A 17 8.12 -16.72 -17.55
N ASP A 18 7.63 -17.30 -16.46
CA ASP A 18 6.60 -18.34 -16.42
C ASP A 18 5.22 -17.76 -16.79
N CYS A 19 4.92 -16.54 -16.31
CA CYS A 19 3.76 -15.74 -16.70
C CYS A 19 3.77 -15.36 -18.18
N LYS A 20 4.90 -14.87 -18.67
CA LYS A 20 5.08 -14.51 -20.08
C LYS A 20 4.96 -15.74 -20.98
N ASN A 21 5.53 -16.86 -20.57
CA ASN A 21 5.50 -18.11 -21.34
C ASN A 21 4.09 -18.70 -21.45
N ARG A 22 3.24 -18.50 -20.43
CA ARG A 22 1.81 -18.85 -20.49
C ARG A 22 0.96 -17.86 -21.29
N GLY A 23 1.54 -16.74 -21.73
CA GLY A 23 0.86 -15.74 -22.57
C GLY A 23 0.22 -14.58 -21.81
N ALA A 24 0.53 -14.40 -20.52
CA ALA A 24 0.19 -13.15 -19.85
C ALA A 24 1.02 -11.98 -20.44
N TYR A 25 0.44 -10.79 -20.41
CA TYR A 25 1.07 -9.56 -20.84
C TYR A 25 1.47 -8.71 -19.63
N TRP A 26 2.62 -8.06 -19.72
CA TRP A 26 3.05 -7.10 -18.71
C TRP A 26 2.48 -5.71 -19.03
N ASP A 27 1.77 -5.13 -18.08
CA ASP A 27 1.33 -3.74 -18.10
C ASP A 27 2.35 -2.89 -17.34
N ALA A 28 3.07 -2.03 -18.06
CA ALA A 28 4.12 -1.20 -17.48
C ALA A 28 3.56 0.00 -16.70
N ASP A 29 2.35 0.47 -17.05
CA ASP A 29 1.71 1.62 -16.41
C ASP A 29 1.31 1.27 -14.97
N ILE A 30 0.75 0.08 -14.75
CA ILE A 30 0.38 -0.39 -13.41
C ILE A 30 1.37 -1.41 -12.82
N ARG A 31 2.42 -1.76 -13.57
CA ARG A 31 3.46 -2.74 -13.19
C ARG A 31 2.89 -4.07 -12.72
N LYS A 32 1.92 -4.60 -13.48
CA LYS A 32 1.26 -5.88 -13.21
C LYS A 32 1.13 -6.71 -14.47
N TRP A 33 1.01 -8.02 -14.28
CA TRP A 33 0.68 -8.93 -15.37
C TRP A 33 -0.83 -8.95 -15.59
N TYR A 34 -1.28 -9.15 -16.82
CA TYR A 34 -2.69 -9.34 -17.15
C TYR A 34 -2.89 -10.41 -18.20
N VAL A 35 -4.03 -11.08 -18.14
CA VAL A 35 -4.46 -12.07 -19.13
C VAL A 35 -5.27 -11.36 -20.21
N PRO A 36 -4.85 -11.43 -21.49
CA PRO A 36 -5.64 -10.87 -22.59
C PRO A 36 -6.87 -11.74 -22.89
N GLU A 37 -7.85 -11.16 -23.58
CA GLU A 37 -9.03 -11.89 -24.04
C GLU A 37 -8.61 -13.08 -24.95
N GLY A 38 -9.10 -14.28 -24.64
CA GLY A 38 -8.79 -15.51 -25.38
C GLY A 38 -7.80 -16.46 -24.71
N LEU A 39 -7.22 -16.08 -23.58
CA LEU A 39 -6.46 -17.00 -22.71
C LEU A 39 -7.31 -17.50 -21.55
N ASN A 40 -7.08 -18.75 -21.17
CA ASN A 40 -7.79 -19.36 -20.05
C ASN A 40 -7.17 -18.87 -18.72
N ILE A 41 -7.99 -18.19 -17.93
CA ILE A 41 -7.56 -17.58 -16.66
C ILE A 41 -7.20 -18.67 -15.63
N ASP A 42 -7.74 -19.89 -15.77
CA ASP A 42 -7.45 -21.02 -14.89
C ASP A 42 -5.98 -21.48 -14.98
N ASP A 43 -5.32 -21.30 -16.14
CA ASP A 43 -3.88 -21.56 -16.30
C ASP A 43 -3.00 -20.64 -15.43
N PHE A 44 -3.57 -19.52 -14.95
CA PHE A 44 -2.90 -18.53 -14.12
C PHE A 44 -3.39 -18.56 -12.67
N LYS A 45 -4.08 -19.61 -12.24
CA LYS A 45 -4.63 -19.75 -10.88
C LYS A 45 -3.62 -19.52 -9.76
N GLN A 46 -2.35 -19.88 -9.99
CA GLN A 46 -1.26 -19.65 -9.03
C GLN A 46 -0.88 -18.17 -8.85
N TRP A 47 -1.27 -17.29 -9.78
CA TRP A 47 -1.07 -15.84 -9.71
C TRP A 47 -2.40 -15.08 -9.69
N TRP A 48 -3.51 -15.76 -9.38
CA TRP A 48 -4.76 -15.07 -9.14
C TRP A 48 -4.57 -14.04 -8.02
N PRO A 49 -5.24 -12.89 -8.11
CA PRO A 49 -5.37 -12.02 -6.97
C PRO A 49 -6.27 -12.76 -5.98
N ASP A 50 -5.71 -13.60 -5.12
CA ASP A 50 -6.41 -14.03 -3.91
C ASP A 50 -6.98 -12.78 -3.21
N GLU A 51 -8.12 -12.91 -2.53
CA GLU A 51 -8.77 -11.81 -1.78
C GLU A 51 -7.82 -11.03 -0.84
N ASN A 52 -6.65 -11.58 -0.56
CA ASN A 52 -5.59 -10.98 0.25
C ASN A 52 -4.60 -10.07 -0.50
N HIS A 53 -4.69 -9.92 -1.83
CA HIS A 53 -3.75 -9.11 -2.62
C HIS A 53 -4.41 -8.10 -3.56
N ASN A 54 -5.72 -7.85 -3.45
CA ASN A 54 -6.32 -6.59 -3.93
C ASN A 54 -5.98 -5.42 -2.99
N VAL A 55 -4.71 -5.32 -2.66
CA VAL A 55 -4.12 -4.28 -1.86
C VAL A 55 -2.78 -3.97 -2.53
N ILE A 56 -2.86 -3.40 -3.73
CA ILE A 56 -1.70 -2.75 -4.35
C ILE A 56 -1.98 -1.27 -4.62
N GLU A 57 -3.23 -0.82 -4.41
CA GLU A 57 -3.55 0.61 -4.45
C GLU A 57 -3.92 1.21 -3.08
N GLN A 58 -4.09 0.38 -2.03
CA GLN A 58 -4.50 0.87 -0.68
C GLN A 58 -3.58 0.49 0.51
N VAL A 59 -2.54 -0.36 0.36
CA VAL A 59 -1.69 -0.80 1.50
C VAL A 59 -0.34 -0.13 1.65
N THR A 60 0.04 0.82 0.81
CA THR A 60 1.24 1.61 1.11
C THR A 60 1.11 2.42 2.41
N ALA A 61 -0.10 2.55 2.97
CA ALA A 61 -0.36 3.30 4.21
C ALA A 61 -0.57 2.48 5.49
N ILE A 62 -0.83 1.15 5.43
CA ILE A 62 -1.46 0.44 6.57
C ILE A 62 -0.72 -0.80 7.12
N ALA A 63 0.35 -1.29 6.49
CA ALA A 63 1.07 -2.49 6.99
C ALA A 63 2.16 -2.20 8.04
N THR A 64 2.06 -1.07 8.70
CA THR A 64 2.91 -0.69 9.82
C THR A 64 2.00 0.13 10.68
N ASP A 65 1.80 -0.29 11.92
CA ASP A 65 1.06 0.43 12.96
C ASP A 65 1.76 1.78 13.21
N ARG A 66 1.68 2.67 12.23
CA ARG A 66 2.26 4.01 12.23
C ARG A 66 1.13 4.91 12.64
N PHE A 67 1.22 5.31 13.89
CA PHE A 67 0.28 6.22 14.46
C PHE A 67 0.57 7.63 13.98
N TYR A 68 -0.32 8.18 13.13
CA TYR A 68 -0.14 9.51 12.57
C TYR A 68 -0.59 10.60 13.54
N LEU A 69 0.29 11.55 13.80
CA LEU A 69 0.07 12.73 14.62
C LEU A 69 -0.32 13.93 13.77
N ASN A 70 -1.10 14.82 14.36
CA ASN A 70 -1.44 16.14 13.84
C ASN A 70 -0.62 17.22 14.56
N VAL A 71 0.66 17.31 14.23
CA VAL A 71 1.59 18.29 14.84
C VAL A 71 1.54 19.60 14.03
N PRO A 72 1.17 20.74 14.62
CA PRO A 72 1.25 22.03 13.95
C PRO A 72 2.72 22.42 13.71
N PHE A 73 2.98 23.29 12.73
CA PHE A 73 4.34 23.69 12.35
C PHE A 73 5.16 24.25 13.52
N GLU A 74 4.51 24.88 14.50
CA GLU A 74 5.11 25.45 15.70
C GLU A 74 5.64 24.37 16.67
N ALA A 75 4.99 23.21 16.71
CA ALA A 75 5.34 22.11 17.60
C ALA A 75 6.15 20.98 16.90
N LYS A 76 6.53 21.19 15.63
CA LYS A 76 7.27 20.21 14.83
C LYS A 76 8.63 19.86 15.45
N ASP A 77 9.27 20.83 16.10
CA ASP A 77 10.59 20.66 16.70
C ASP A 77 10.51 19.79 17.95
N ASP A 78 9.48 20.00 18.79
CA ASP A 78 9.17 19.20 19.97
C ASP A 78 8.80 17.76 19.59
N ALA A 79 7.96 17.58 18.57
CA ALA A 79 7.61 16.25 18.06
C ALA A 79 8.84 15.50 17.51
N LYS A 80 9.71 16.19 16.76
CA LYS A 80 10.97 15.63 16.27
C LYS A 80 11.93 15.27 17.41
N ALA A 81 12.03 16.12 18.43
CA ALA A 81 12.86 15.89 19.61
C ALA A 81 12.42 14.66 20.40
N LYS A 82 11.11 14.42 20.49
CA LYS A 82 10.54 13.21 21.09
C LYS A 82 10.68 11.96 20.22
N GLY A 83 11.09 12.12 18.96
CA GLY A 83 11.38 11.01 18.03
C GLY A 83 10.27 10.68 17.04
N ALA A 84 9.22 11.50 16.92
CA ALA A 84 8.30 11.39 15.79
C ALA A 84 9.03 11.62 14.47
N ARG A 85 8.52 11.01 13.40
CA ARG A 85 9.06 11.14 12.04
C ARG A 85 8.08 11.88 11.14
N TRP A 86 8.60 12.79 10.33
CA TRP A 86 7.83 13.50 9.32
C TRP A 86 7.70 12.65 8.06
N ASP A 87 6.46 12.46 7.62
CA ASP A 87 6.12 11.83 6.36
C ASP A 87 5.80 12.93 5.32
N PRO A 88 6.68 13.18 4.33
CA PRO A 88 6.47 14.23 3.33
C PRO A 88 5.42 13.86 2.28
N GLU A 89 5.08 12.58 2.13
CA GLU A 89 4.08 12.10 1.17
C GLU A 89 2.68 12.39 1.69
N LEU A 90 2.45 12.12 2.98
CA LEU A 90 1.19 12.41 3.67
C LEU A 90 1.15 13.79 4.34
N LYS A 91 2.29 14.49 4.38
CA LYS A 91 2.49 15.76 5.11
C LYS A 91 2.04 15.67 6.56
N ARG A 92 2.35 14.54 7.22
CA ARG A 92 1.95 14.25 8.60
C ARG A 92 3.11 13.69 9.38
N TRP A 93 3.09 13.91 10.69
CA TRP A 93 4.02 13.25 11.59
C TRP A 93 3.50 11.86 11.91
N HIS A 94 4.40 10.91 12.15
CA HIS A 94 4.05 9.57 12.60
C HIS A 94 4.96 9.11 13.73
N VAL A 95 4.39 8.37 14.68
CA VAL A 95 5.14 7.73 15.77
C VAL A 95 5.57 6.33 15.28
N PRO A 96 6.86 6.01 15.26
CA PRO A 96 7.32 4.66 15.03
C PRO A 96 7.03 3.78 16.26
N ASN A 97 6.80 2.47 16.05
CA ASN A 97 6.35 1.53 17.08
C ASN A 97 7.33 1.33 18.26
N ASN A 98 8.51 1.95 18.22
CA ASN A 98 9.51 1.93 19.28
C ASN A 98 9.42 3.12 20.25
N LEU A 99 8.38 3.95 20.14
CA LEU A 99 8.16 5.12 20.98
C LEU A 99 6.79 5.05 21.67
N ASP A 100 6.75 5.51 22.91
CA ASP A 100 5.52 5.63 23.68
C ASP A 100 4.63 6.72 23.07
N ARG A 101 3.50 6.29 22.50
CA ARG A 101 2.45 7.17 21.97
C ARG A 101 1.90 8.17 22.99
N ASN A 102 2.02 7.88 24.29
CA ASN A 102 1.59 8.79 25.37
C ASN A 102 2.40 10.09 25.39
N ASP A 103 3.66 10.10 24.95
CA ASP A 103 4.48 11.30 24.82
C ASP A 103 3.96 12.29 23.75
N PHE A 104 3.10 11.80 22.86
CA PHE A 104 2.56 12.53 21.72
C PHE A 104 1.05 12.82 21.85
N ILE A 105 0.48 12.69 23.05
CA ILE A 105 -0.95 12.93 23.31
C ILE A 105 -1.42 14.33 22.91
N ASN A 106 -0.55 15.34 23.01
CA ASN A 106 -0.82 16.72 22.60
C ASN A 106 -1.03 16.90 21.09
N TRP A 107 -0.64 15.91 20.28
CA TRP A 107 -0.75 15.94 18.82
C TRP A 107 -1.59 14.78 18.27
N TRP A 108 -2.25 14.02 19.12
CA TRP A 108 -3.30 13.11 18.69
C TRP A 108 -4.50 13.96 18.22
N PRO A 109 -5.25 13.61 17.15
CA PRO A 109 -6.52 14.29 16.92
C PRO A 109 -7.35 14.02 18.17
N LEU A 110 -7.89 15.07 18.79
CA LEU A 110 -8.77 14.95 19.94
C LEU A 110 -9.77 13.84 19.62
N THR A 111 -9.64 12.71 20.30
CA THR A 111 -10.76 11.80 20.49
C THR A 111 -11.83 12.68 21.09
N GLU A 112 -12.86 13.00 20.30
CA GLU A 112 -14.09 13.57 20.80
C GLU A 112 -14.46 12.77 22.06
N ASP A 113 -14.54 13.50 23.16
CA ASP A 113 -14.96 13.03 24.46
C ASP A 113 -16.38 12.44 24.35
N GLU A 114 -16.63 11.39 25.15
CA GLU A 114 -17.90 10.72 25.45
C GLU A 114 -18.24 9.37 24.76
#